data_AF-A0A7K2Z3Z3-F1
#
_entry.id   AF-A0A7K2Z3Z3-F1
#
_cell.length_a   1.000
_cell.length_b   1.000
_cell.length_c   1.000
_cell.angle_alpha   90.00
_cell.angle_beta   90.00
_cell.angle_gamma   90.00
#
_symmetry.space_group_name_H-M   'P 1'
#
loop_
_entity.id
_entity.type
_entity.pdbx_description
1 polymer ?
#
loop_
_entity_poly.entity_id
_entity_poly.type
_entity_poly.pdbx_seq_one_letter_code
_entity_poly.pdbx_strand_id
1 'polypeptide(L)'
;MTWRARIGIEHQEVIDRFPENAMNHWGTLLYKLVCDPYTATVRYGEDDRIVRTAATGPLIVVLLLNERTTTLTVLQVVHLG
;
A
#
# COMPACT_ATOMS: atom_id res chain seq x y z
N MET A 1 -3.91 8.44 14.47
CA MET A 1 -2.48 8.70 14.15
C MET A 1 -2.33 8.58 12.66
N THR A 2 -1.48 9.39 12.02
CA THR A 2 -1.30 9.38 10.57
C THR A 2 0.06 8.77 10.23
N TRP A 3 0.09 7.80 9.33
CA TRP A 3 1.30 7.10 8.89
C TRP A 3 1.96 7.82 7.72
N ARG A 4 3.29 7.79 7.67
CA ARG A 4 4.06 8.31 6.53
C ARG A 4 4.26 7.22 5.49
N ALA A 5 3.76 7.43 4.28
CA ALA A 5 4.03 6.55 3.14
C ALA A 5 5.43 6.78 2.57
N ARG A 6 6.16 5.69 2.32
CA ARG A 6 7.39 5.67 1.52
C ARG A 6 7.15 4.82 0.28
N ILE A 7 7.34 5.42 -0.88
CA ILE A 7 7.16 4.80 -2.18
C ILE A 7 8.50 4.92 -2.90
N GLY A 8 9.08 3.77 -3.27
CA GLY A 8 10.31 3.72 -4.06
C GLY A 8 10.09 4.26 -5.47
N ILE A 9 11.15 4.72 -6.14
CA ILE A 9 11.07 5.28 -7.50
C ILE A 9 10.50 4.23 -8.46
N GLU A 10 10.96 2.98 -8.33
CA GLU A 10 10.50 1.84 -9.11
C GLU A 10 9.00 1.54 -8.93
N HIS A 11 8.44 1.84 -7.76
CA HIS A 11 7.00 1.68 -7.50
C HIS A 11 6.21 2.89 -8.02
N GLN A 12 6.77 4.09 -7.90
CA GLN A 12 6.16 5.30 -8.44
C GLN A 12 6.04 5.21 -9.97
N GLU A 13 7.06 4.70 -10.66
CA GLU A 13 7.01 4.49 -12.12
C GLU A 13 5.89 3.54 -12.56
N VAL A 14 5.55 2.54 -11.73
CA VAL A 14 4.41 1.64 -11.98
C VAL A 14 3.09 2.38 -11.77
N ILE A 15 2.98 3.12 -10.66
CA ILE A 15 1.78 3.90 -10.30
C ILE A 15 1.50 4.96 -11.38
N ASP A 16 2.52 5.63 -11.90
CA ASP A 16 2.38 6.67 -12.92
C ASP A 16 1.84 6.15 -14.25
N ARG A 17 1.93 4.82 -14.49
CA ARG A 17 1.38 4.16 -15.67
C ARG A 17 -0.04 3.65 -15.48
N PHE A 18 -0.64 3.86 -14.31
CA PHE A 18 -1.99 3.39 -14.04
C PHE A 18 -3.02 4.08 -14.93
N PRO A 19 -3.98 3.32 -15.49
CA PRO A 19 -5.18 3.92 -16.05
C PRO A 19 -5.97 4.67 -14.96
N GLU A 20 -6.80 5.62 -15.37
CA GLU A 20 -7.53 6.51 -14.45
C GLU A 20 -8.35 5.77 -13.37
N ASN A 21 -9.01 4.68 -13.76
CA ASN A 21 -9.75 3.82 -12.83
C ASN A 21 -8.85 3.25 -11.72
N ALA A 22 -7.67 2.73 -12.08
CA ALA A 22 -6.70 2.22 -11.14
C ALA A 22 -6.10 3.33 -10.27
N MET A 23 -5.87 4.52 -10.82
CA MET A 23 -5.39 5.68 -10.06
C MET A 23 -6.39 6.10 -8.97
N ASN A 24 -7.70 6.07 -9.25
CA ASN A 24 -8.73 6.35 -8.25
C ASN A 24 -8.74 5.31 -7.10
N HIS A 25 -8.57 4.03 -7.44
CA HIS A 25 -8.41 2.96 -6.46
C HIS A 25 -7.15 3.16 -5.61
N TRP A 26 -6.03 3.54 -6.24
CA TRP A 26 -4.77 3.83 -5.56
C TRP A 26 -4.90 4.98 -4.57
N GLY A 27 -5.46 6.12 -4.99
CA GLY A 27 -5.63 7.29 -4.11
C GLY A 27 -6.50 6.97 -2.89
N THR A 28 -7.60 6.23 -3.10
CA THR A 28 -8.49 5.79 -2.02
C THR A 28 -7.77 4.86 -1.04
N LEU A 29 -7.00 3.90 -1.55
CA LEU A 29 -6.24 2.99 -0.71
C LEU A 29 -5.12 3.73 0.04
N LEU A 30 -4.37 4.60 -0.61
CA LEU A 30 -3.29 5.35 0.00
C LEU A 30 -3.80 6.19 1.17
N TYR A 31 -4.96 6.85 1.01
CA TYR A 31 -5.63 7.56 2.09
C TYR A 31 -5.93 6.63 3.28
N LYS A 32 -6.57 5.47 3.03
CA LYS A 32 -6.88 4.50 4.09
C LYS A 32 -5.63 3.99 4.80
N LEU A 33 -4.56 3.68 4.05
CA LEU A 33 -3.28 3.22 4.58
C LEU A 33 -2.59 4.27 5.45
N VAL A 34 -2.64 5.54 5.04
CA VAL A 34 -2.08 6.66 5.79
C VAL A 34 -2.89 6.95 7.05
N CYS A 35 -4.21 6.75 7.03
CA CYS A 35 -5.06 6.89 8.22
C CYS A 35 -4.88 5.75 9.22
N ASP A 36 -4.94 4.50 8.75
CA ASP A 36 -4.78 3.32 9.57
C ASP A 36 -4.46 2.09 8.69
N PRO A 37 -3.18 1.70 8.57
CA PRO A 37 -2.79 0.58 7.73
C PRO A 37 -3.24 -0.76 8.32
N TYR A 38 -3.53 -0.87 9.62
CA TYR A 38 -3.93 -2.14 10.22
C TYR A 38 -5.35 -2.53 9.87
N THR A 39 -6.24 -1.55 9.72
CA THR A 39 -7.63 -1.79 9.27
C THR A 39 -7.76 -1.84 7.75
N ALA A 40 -6.84 -1.20 7.03
CA ALA A 40 -6.80 -1.18 5.57
C ALA A 40 -6.09 -2.39 4.94
N THR A 41 -5.50 -3.29 5.73
CA THR A 41 -4.70 -4.42 5.24
C THR A 41 -4.99 -5.73 5.93
N VAL A 42 -4.55 -6.82 5.31
CA VAL A 42 -4.48 -8.16 5.89
C VAL A 42 -3.03 -8.59 6.09
N ARG A 43 -2.82 -9.67 6.84
CA ARG A 43 -1.50 -10.27 7.07
C ARG A 43 -0.96 -10.88 5.78
N TYR A 44 0.34 -10.73 5.52
CA TYR A 44 1.00 -11.37 4.39
C TYR A 44 1.51 -12.76 4.81
N GLY A 45 0.90 -13.83 4.28
CA GLY A 45 1.32 -15.20 4.60
C GLY A 45 1.20 -15.55 6.09
N GLU A 46 2.26 -16.12 6.67
CA GLU A 46 2.38 -16.29 8.12
C GLU A 46 2.67 -14.96 8.80
N ASP A 47 1.89 -14.63 9.85
CA ASP A 47 1.88 -13.30 10.47
C ASP A 47 3.19 -12.97 11.19
N ASP A 48 4.07 -12.24 10.51
CA ASP A 48 5.25 -11.62 11.11
C ASP A 48 4.93 -10.29 11.82
N ARG A 49 3.66 -9.84 11.76
CA ARG A 49 3.09 -8.56 12.22
C ARG A 49 3.58 -7.31 11.49
N ILE A 50 4.57 -7.42 10.61
CA ILE A 50 5.29 -6.29 10.01
C ILE A 50 4.93 -6.14 8.54
N VAL A 51 4.78 -7.25 7.81
CA VAL A 51 4.42 -7.24 6.39
C VAL A 51 2.91 -7.43 6.22
N ARG A 52 2.32 -6.57 5.39
CA ARG A 52 0.87 -6.48 5.17
C ARG A 52 0.54 -6.43 3.70
N THR A 53 -0.69 -6.83 3.38
CA THR A 53 -1.22 -6.78 2.01
C THR A 53 -2.51 -6.00 1.97
N ALA A 54 -2.63 -5.11 1.00
CA ALA A 54 -3.88 -4.43 0.69
C ALA A 54 -4.31 -4.80 -0.73
N ALA A 55 -5.63 -4.95 -0.91
CA ALA A 55 -6.22 -5.13 -2.23
C ALA A 55 -7.39 -4.16 -2.40
N THR A 56 -7.49 -3.51 -3.55
CA THR A 56 -8.59 -2.59 -3.90
C THR A 56 -8.82 -2.60 -5.40
N GLY A 57 -10.02 -2.98 -5.86
CA GLY A 57 -10.27 -3.13 -7.30
C GLY A 57 -9.20 -4.03 -7.96
N PRO A 58 -8.53 -3.57 -9.04
CA PRO A 58 -7.47 -4.33 -9.73
C PRO A 58 -6.08 -4.20 -9.07
N LEU A 59 -5.95 -3.55 -7.91
CA LEU A 59 -4.66 -3.30 -7.27
C LEU A 59 -4.38 -4.27 -6.13
N ILE A 60 -3.14 -4.75 -6.07
CA ILE A 60 -2.56 -5.46 -4.94
C ILE A 60 -1.29 -4.74 -4.51
N VAL A 61 -1.14 -4.48 -3.21
CA VAL A 61 -0.01 -3.74 -2.65
C VAL A 61 0.53 -4.49 -1.44
N VAL A 62 1.85 -4.65 -1.38
CA VAL A 62 2.56 -5.22 -0.22
C VAL A 62 3.28 -4.10 0.51
N LEU A 63 3.17 -4.09 1.83
CA LEU A 63 3.64 -3.01 2.69
C LEU A 63 4.48 -3.56 3.85
N LEU A 64 5.51 -2.81 4.23
CA LEU A 64 6.22 -2.97 5.50
C LEU A 64 5.76 -1.89 6.47
N LEU A 65 5.27 -2.27 7.65
CA LEU A 65 4.88 -1.35 8.70
C LEU A 65 5.97 -1.23 9.75
N ASN A 66 6.38 0.01 10.05
CA ASN A 66 7.25 0.33 11.16
C ASN A 66 6.50 1.20 12.17
N GLU A 67 6.04 0.58 13.26
CA GLU A 67 5.30 1.29 14.33
C GLU A 67 6.15 2.36 15.01
N ARG A 68 7.43 2.08 15.24
CA ARG A 68 8.34 3.00 15.94
C ARG A 68 8.48 4.34 15.21
N THR A 69 8.46 4.31 13.88
CA THR A 69 8.56 5.52 13.05
C THR A 69 7.23 5.92 12.40
N THR A 70 6.13 5.22 12.69
CA THR A 70 4.82 5.40 12.05
C THR A 70 4.95 5.50 10.53
N THR A 71 5.73 4.59 9.93
CA THR A 71 6.06 4.60 8.50
C THR A 71 5.54 3.32 7.85
N LEU A 72 4.86 3.48 6.72
CA LEU A 72 4.53 2.38 5.82
C LEU A 72 5.40 2.48 4.58
N THR A 73 6.07 1.39 4.22
CA THR A 73 6.91 1.33 3.02
C THR A 73 6.26 0.41 2.02
N VAL A 74 6.04 0.89 0.81
CA VAL A 74 5.58 0.06 -0.30
C VAL A 74 6.72 -0.85 -0.72
N LEU A 75 6.48 -2.16 -0.68
CA LEU A 75 7.41 -3.20 -1.12
C LEU A 75 7.07 -3.72 -2.51
N GLN A 76 5.78 -3.67 -2.87
CA GLN A 76 5.30 -4.12 -4.16
C GLN A 76 3.98 -3.43 -4.50
N VAL A 77 3.80 -3.10 -5.77
CA VAL A 77 2.53 -2.64 -6.34
C VAL A 77 2.26 -3.46 -7.59
N VAL A 78 1.07 -4.04 -7.69
CA VAL A 78 0.62 -4.82 -8.84
C VAL A 78 -0.73 -4.26 -9.30
N HIS A 79 -0.85 -4.06 -10.60
CA HIS A 79 -2.11 -3.78 -11.28
C HIS A 79 -2.50 -4.99 -12.13
N LEU A 80 -3.65 -5.58 -11.83
CA LEU A 80 -4.24 -6.70 -12.56
C LEU A 80 -5.15 -6.13 -13.67
N GLY A 81 -4.56 -5.52 -14.69
CA GLY A 81 -5.29 -4.90 -15.80
C GLY A 81 -4.42 -4.16 -16.80
#